data_AF-A0A662PWZ4-F1
#
_entry.id   AF-A0A662PWZ4-F1
#
_cell.length_a   1.000
_cell.length_b   1.000
_cell.length_c   1.000
_cell.angle_alpha   90.00
_cell.angle_beta   90.00
_cell.angle_gamma   90.00
#
_symmetry.space_group_name_H-M   'P 1'
#
loop_
_entity.id
_entity.type
_entity.pdbx_description
1 polymer ?
#
loop_
_entity_poly.entity_id
_entity_poly.type
_entity_poly.pdbx_seq_one_letter_code
_entity_poly.pdbx_strand_id
1 'polypeptide(L)'
;MELKSGMPKILLVTPRIGGVGGIAQHVRQLAKRLKGIGWGVHLLSSETMRLSMRKGVANIEYALASAAKCLGRSYDIAHGHNLPSILALKFVRAEAKLLTLHG
;
A
#
# COMPACT_ATOMS: atom_id res chain seq x y z
N MET A 1 -25.63 -18.25 11.77
CA MET A 1 -24.25 -17.79 11.56
C MET A 1 -24.34 -16.47 10.81
N GLU A 2 -24.48 -15.36 11.54
CA GLU A 2 -24.64 -14.03 10.95
C GLU A 2 -23.41 -13.62 10.16
N LEU A 3 -23.62 -13.22 8.91
CA LEU A 3 -22.64 -12.55 8.08
C LEU A 3 -22.28 -11.22 8.76
N LYS A 4 -21.05 -11.09 9.28
CA LYS A 4 -20.54 -9.81 9.78
C LYS A 4 -20.57 -8.79 8.63
N SER A 5 -21.34 -7.72 8.78
CA SER A 5 -21.24 -6.55 7.93
C SER A 5 -19.82 -5.95 8.07
N GLY A 6 -19.22 -5.63 6.91
CA GLY A 6 -18.05 -4.77 6.75
C GLY A 6 -16.73 -5.20 7.41
N MET A 7 -16.03 -6.22 6.89
CA MET A 7 -14.62 -6.43 7.25
C MET A 7 -13.79 -5.18 6.85
N PRO A 8 -12.98 -4.61 7.77
CA PRO A 8 -12.20 -3.41 7.49
C PRO A 8 -11.26 -3.60 6.29
N LYS A 9 -11.17 -2.58 5.45
CA LYS A 9 -10.36 -2.50 4.25
C LYS A 9 -9.17 -1.58 4.47
N ILE A 10 -7.98 -2.13 4.26
CA ILE A 10 -6.73 -1.39 4.36
C ILE A 10 -5.99 -1.41 3.02
N LEU A 11 -5.55 -0.22 2.60
CA LEU A 11 -4.61 -0.05 1.51
C LEU A 11 -3.19 0.04 2.06
N LEU A 12 -2.35 -0.94 1.72
CA LEU A 12 -0.91 -0.89 1.98
C LEU A 12 -0.20 -0.36 0.73
N VAL A 13 0.50 0.76 0.85
CA VAL A 13 1.23 1.42 -0.24
C VAL A 13 2.72 1.32 0.03
N THR A 14 3.45 0.56 -0.79
CA THR A 14 4.91 0.39 -0.67
C THR A 14 5.58 0.39 -2.04
N PRO A 15 6.77 0.99 -2.22
CA PRO A 15 7.47 0.99 -3.50
C PRO A 15 7.66 -0.42 -4.08
N ARG A 16 7.99 -1.39 -3.21
CA ARG A 16 8.19 -2.79 -3.58
C ARG A 16 7.69 -3.77 -2.54
N ILE A 17 7.43 -4.99 -2.99
CA ILE A 17 7.18 -6.17 -2.15
C ILE A 17 8.02 -7.39 -2.53
N GLY A 18 8.81 -7.33 -3.59
CA GLY A 18 9.75 -8.37 -3.99
C GLY A 18 11.10 -8.28 -3.28
N GLY A 19 11.88 -9.36 -3.36
CA GLY A 19 13.25 -9.40 -2.84
C GLY A 19 13.36 -9.53 -1.31
N VAL A 20 14.58 -9.29 -0.80
CA VAL A 20 14.99 -9.46 0.60
C VAL A 20 15.10 -8.14 1.38
N GLY A 21 14.65 -7.01 0.81
CA GLY A 21 14.71 -5.72 1.50
C GLY A 21 13.78 -5.66 2.72
N GLY A 22 14.22 -4.99 3.79
CA GLY A 22 13.49 -4.92 5.07
C GLY A 22 12.05 -4.39 4.92
N ILE A 23 11.85 -3.34 4.13
CA ILE A 23 10.50 -2.79 3.85
C ILE A 23 9.62 -3.83 3.16
N ALA A 24 10.14 -4.50 2.13
CA ALA A 24 9.38 -5.53 1.39
C ALA A 24 8.98 -6.69 2.31
N GLN A 25 9.90 -7.17 3.16
CA GLN A 25 9.61 -8.20 4.15
C GLN A 25 8.57 -7.74 5.18
N HIS A 26 8.74 -6.54 5.74
CA HIS A 26 7.82 -5.95 6.71
C HIS A 26 6.40 -5.86 6.14
N VAL A 27 6.23 -5.27 4.96
CA VAL A 27 4.91 -5.07 4.36
C VAL A 27 4.26 -6.40 3.98
N ARG A 28 5.03 -7.37 3.45
CA ARG A 28 4.50 -8.72 3.18
C ARG A 28 4.00 -9.40 4.45
N GLN A 29 4.76 -9.32 5.54
CA GLN A 29 4.37 -9.93 6.80
C GLN A 29 3.16 -9.24 7.42
N LEU A 30 3.09 -7.90 7.36
CA LEU A 30 1.94 -7.11 7.79
C LEU A 30 0.69 -7.52 7.00
N ALA A 31 0.78 -7.54 5.66
CA ALA A 31 -0.32 -7.95 4.79
C ALA A 31 -0.82 -9.37 5.11
N LYS A 32 0.11 -10.31 5.34
CA LYS A 32 -0.22 -11.71 5.70
C LYS A 32 -0.96 -11.77 7.03
N ARG A 33 -0.47 -11.08 8.07
CA ARG A 33 -1.09 -11.08 9.40
C ARG A 33 -2.48 -10.44 9.38
N LEU A 34 -2.64 -9.30 8.72
CA LEU A 34 -3.93 -8.61 8.57
C LEU A 34 -4.96 -9.49 7.85
N LYS A 35 -4.58 -10.12 6.73
CA LYS A 35 -5.45 -11.10 6.05
C LYS A 35 -5.82 -12.27 6.98
N GLY A 36 -4.87 -12.77 7.76
CA GLY A 36 -5.09 -13.87 8.71
C GLY A 36 -6.11 -13.56 9.80
N ILE A 37 -6.30 -12.29 10.15
CA ILE A 37 -7.32 -11.84 11.11
C ILE A 37 -8.60 -11.30 10.42
N GLY A 38 -8.76 -11.55 9.11
CA GLY A 38 -9.98 -11.24 8.36
C GLY A 38 -10.05 -9.83 7.75
N TRP A 39 -8.95 -9.11 7.61
CA TRP A 39 -8.98 -7.78 6.95
C TRP A 39 -8.99 -7.87 5.43
N GLY A 40 -9.71 -6.95 4.79
CA GLY A 40 -9.65 -6.70 3.35
C GLY A 40 -8.37 -5.95 2.97
N VAL A 41 -7.28 -6.68 2.72
CA VAL A 41 -5.97 -6.06 2.44
C VAL A 41 -5.76 -5.86 0.94
N HIS A 42 -5.66 -4.60 0.52
CA HIS A 42 -5.23 -4.21 -0.82
C HIS A 42 -3.79 -3.73 -0.77
N LEU A 43 -2.94 -4.23 -1.68
CA LEU A 43 -1.51 -3.89 -1.69
C LEU A 43 -1.10 -3.24 -3.01
N LEU A 44 -0.55 -2.03 -2.93
CA LEU A 44 -0.15 -1.21 -4.06
C LEU A 44 1.38 -1.03 -4.07
N SER A 45 2.01 -1.68 -5.02
CA SER A 45 3.46 -1.77 -5.21
C SER A 45 3.83 -1.73 -6.68
N SER A 46 5.11 -1.53 -7.00
CA SER A 46 5.58 -1.62 -8.38
C SER A 46 5.20 -2.95 -9.05
N GLU A 47 5.25 -4.04 -8.29
CA GLU A 47 4.94 -5.40 -8.74
C GLU A 47 3.45 -5.58 -8.98
N THR A 48 2.59 -5.13 -8.06
CA THR A 48 1.13 -5.22 -8.25
C THR A 48 0.60 -4.28 -9.32
N MET A 49 1.33 -3.20 -9.61
CA MET A 49 1.03 -2.27 -10.70
C MET A 49 1.69 -2.64 -12.03
N ARG A 50 2.53 -3.69 -12.06
CA ARG A 50 3.33 -4.12 -13.23
C ARG A 50 4.19 -2.99 -13.82
N LEU A 51 4.77 -2.16 -12.95
CA LEU A 51 5.67 -1.08 -13.38
C LEU A 51 7.06 -1.63 -13.71
N SER A 52 7.59 -1.24 -14.86
CA SER A 52 9.00 -1.44 -15.18
C SER A 52 9.82 -0.32 -14.55
N MET A 53 10.40 -0.60 -13.38
CA MET A 53 11.08 0.40 -12.56
C MET A 53 12.45 0.75 -13.14
N ARG A 54 12.58 1.90 -13.80
CA ARG A 54 13.88 2.37 -14.30
C ARG A 54 14.76 2.85 -13.15
N LYS A 55 16.02 2.41 -13.13
CA LYS A 55 17.01 2.90 -12.14
C LYS A 55 17.10 4.43 -12.22
N GLY A 56 17.20 5.10 -11.07
CA GLY A 56 17.27 6.56 -10.95
C GLY A 56 15.92 7.27 -10.83
N VAL A 57 14.87 6.78 -11.49
CA VAL A 57 13.53 7.43 -11.48
C VAL A 57 12.42 6.58 -10.86
N ALA A 58 12.73 5.33 -10.51
CA ALA A 58 11.80 4.35 -9.94
C ALA A 58 10.88 4.92 -8.85
N ASN A 59 11.39 5.73 -7.91
CA ASN A 59 10.58 6.30 -6.83
C ASN A 59 9.54 7.30 -7.34
N ILE A 60 9.89 8.10 -8.36
CA ILE A 60 8.99 9.09 -8.96
C ILE A 60 7.93 8.38 -9.80
N GLU A 61 8.34 7.45 -10.66
CA GLU A 61 7.43 6.61 -11.46
C GLU A 61 6.42 5.91 -10.57
N TYR A 62 6.90 5.30 -9.48
CA TYR A 62 6.06 4.66 -8.47
C TYR A 62 5.10 5.65 -7.80
N ALA A 63 5.58 6.80 -7.34
CA ALA A 63 4.75 7.78 -6.64
C ALA A 63 3.59 8.27 -7.52
N LEU A 64 3.87 8.61 -8.78
CA LEU A 64 2.85 9.06 -9.73
C LEU A 64 1.86 7.94 -10.08
N ALA A 65 2.36 6.74 -10.39
CA ALA A 65 1.50 5.61 -10.74
C ALA A 65 0.60 5.19 -9.57
N SER A 66 1.15 5.14 -8.36
CA SER A 66 0.38 4.78 -7.16
C SER A 66 -0.68 5.84 -6.84
N ALA A 67 -0.37 7.12 -7.00
CA ALA A 67 -1.33 8.21 -6.88
C ALA A 67 -2.49 8.08 -7.88
N ALA A 68 -2.19 7.85 -9.16
CA ALA A 68 -3.20 7.65 -10.19
C ALA A 68 -4.12 6.46 -9.87
N LYS A 69 -3.56 5.35 -9.35
CA LYS A 69 -4.36 4.17 -8.94
C LYS A 69 -5.21 4.42 -7.69
N CYS A 70 -4.89 5.44 -6.89
CA CYS A 70 -5.63 5.79 -5.68
C CYS A 70 -6.82 6.73 -5.93
N LEU A 71 -6.85 7.41 -7.08
CA LEU A 71 -7.95 8.31 -7.44
C LEU A 71 -9.29 7.57 -7.42
N GLY A 72 -10.28 8.16 -6.74
CA GLY A 72 -11.64 7.61 -6.62
C GLY A 72 -11.77 6.36 -5.75
N ARG A 73 -10.69 5.89 -5.12
CA ARG A 73 -10.74 4.74 -4.19
C ARG A 73 -10.94 5.20 -2.75
N SER A 74 -11.66 4.37 -1.98
CA SER A 74 -11.91 4.57 -0.55
C SER A 74 -11.55 3.33 0.26
N TYR A 75 -10.98 3.56 1.44
CA TYR A 75 -10.58 2.54 2.40
C TYR A 75 -10.86 3.02 3.82
N ASP A 76 -10.87 2.13 4.80
CA ASP A 76 -10.94 2.55 6.21
C ASP A 76 -9.56 3.07 6.64
N ILE A 77 -8.49 2.37 6.23
CA ILE A 77 -7.10 2.76 6.48
C ILE A 77 -6.30 2.80 5.18
N ALA A 78 -5.50 3.84 4.98
CA ALA A 78 -4.43 3.88 3.99
C ALA A 78 -3.08 4.01 4.70
N HIS A 79 -2.20 3.03 4.53
CA HIS A 79 -0.91 2.94 5.19
C HIS A 79 0.22 2.93 4.16
N GLY A 80 0.96 4.02 4.10
CA GLY A 80 2.13 4.20 3.25
C GLY A 80 3.43 3.83 3.96
N HIS A 81 4.35 3.23 3.22
CA HIS A 81 5.70 2.89 3.66
C HIS A 81 6.70 3.70 2.85
N ASN A 82 7.47 4.55 3.54
CA ASN A 82 8.44 5.52 3.03
C ASN A 82 7.87 6.69 2.21
N LEU A 83 8.71 7.71 2.04
CA LEU A 83 8.38 8.98 1.40
C LEU A 83 7.69 8.86 0.02
N PRO A 84 8.07 7.93 -0.89
CA PRO A 84 7.39 7.81 -2.18
C PRO A 84 5.89 7.47 -2.09
N SER A 85 5.43 6.89 -0.98
CA SER A 85 4.02 6.53 -0.77
C SER A 85 3.12 7.72 -0.42
N ILE A 86 3.69 8.88 -0.04
CA ILE A 86 2.92 10.07 0.36
C ILE A 86 1.95 10.50 -0.73
N LEU A 87 2.36 10.44 -2.01
CA LEU A 87 1.52 10.92 -3.09
C LEU A 87 0.23 10.10 -3.18
N ALA A 88 0.32 8.77 -3.11
CA ALA A 88 -0.84 7.90 -3.03
C ALA A 88 -1.74 8.19 -1.81
N LEU A 89 -1.14 8.44 -0.64
CA LEU A 89 -1.90 8.81 0.56
C LEU A 89 -2.65 10.14 0.40
N LYS A 90 -2.09 11.11 -0.35
CA LYS A 90 -2.79 12.38 -0.63
C LYS A 90 -4.04 12.15 -1.48
N PHE A 91 -3.98 11.29 -2.49
CA PHE A 91 -5.07 11.11 -3.46
C PHE A 91 -6.11 10.05 -3.07
N VAL A 92 -5.77 9.10 -2.20
CA VAL A 92 -6.74 8.11 -1.71
C VAL A 92 -7.69 8.73 -0.67
N ARG A 93 -8.96 8.32 -0.67
CA ARG A 93 -9.87 8.61 0.46
C ARG A 93 -9.71 7.52 1.51
N ALA A 94 -9.49 7.91 2.76
CA ALA A 94 -9.47 6.98 3.88
C ALA A 94 -9.83 7.68 5.19
N GLU A 95 -10.42 6.95 6.13
CA GLU A 95 -10.74 7.47 7.47
C GLU A 95 -9.45 7.76 8.26
N ALA A 96 -8.47 6.87 8.17
CA ALA A 96 -7.15 7.05 8.72
C ALA A 96 -6.05 6.91 7.66
N LYS A 97 -5.06 7.80 7.70
CA LYS A 97 -3.88 7.77 6.84
C LYS A 97 -2.61 7.68 7.69
N LEU A 98 -1.81 6.64 7.46
CA LEU A 98 -0.59 6.35 8.21
C LEU A 98 0.60 6.38 7.28
N LEU A 99 1.71 6.97 7.73
CA LEU A 99 2.98 6.92 7.03
C LEU A 99 4.05 6.37 7.97
N THR A 100 4.64 5.24 7.61
CA THR A 100 5.82 4.72 8.30
C THR A 100 7.07 5.06 7.50
N LEU A 101 7.99 5.79 8.11
CA LEU A 101 9.33 6.03 7.58
C LEU A 101 10.26 4.92 8.13
N HIS A 102 10.85 4.15 7.23
CA HIS A 102 11.81 3.10 7.51
C HIS A 102 13.21 3.68 7.25
N GLY A 103 14.15 3.42 8.17
CA GLY A 103 15.55 3.85 8.11
C GLY A 103 16.47 2.76 8.62
#